data_AF-A0A512JBG1-F1
#
_entry.id   AF-A0A512JBG1-F1
#
_cell.length_a   1.000
_cell.length_b   1.000
_cell.length_c   1.000
_cell.angle_alpha   90.00
_cell.angle_beta   90.00
_cell.angle_gamma   90.00
#
_symmetry.space_group_name_H-M   'P 1'
#
loop_
_entity.id
_entity.type
_entity.pdbx_description
1 polymer ?
#
loop_
_entity_poly.entity_id
_entity_poly.type
_entity_poly.pdbx_seq_one_letter_code
_entity_poly.pdbx_strand_id
1 'polypeptide(L)' 'MCTSAPCPILQRLVDLREDERLQRGEPDREAVFLRMAELEAEALEVCSENRTLRAIRAALALVDLDFLRPASVARLIG' A
#
# COMPACT_ATOMS: atom_id res chain seq x y z
N MET A 1 21.51 15.47 0.19
CA MET A 1 21.23 14.87 -1.13
C MET A 1 21.15 13.36 -0.93
N CYS A 2 19.95 12.79 -0.94
CA CYS A 2 19.78 11.33 -0.89
C CYS A 2 20.04 10.81 -2.30
N THR A 3 21.06 9.96 -2.45
CA THR A 3 21.42 9.31 -3.71
C THR A 3 20.30 8.38 -4.17
N SER A 4 20.22 8.11 -5.48
CA SER A 4 19.23 7.24 -6.13
C SER A 4 19.32 5.76 -5.75
N ALA A 5 19.97 5.44 -4.63
CA ALA A 5 20.01 4.10 -4.09
C ALA A 5 18.63 3.74 -3.53
N PRO A 6 18.16 2.49 -3.70
CA PRO A 6 16.93 2.04 -3.07
C PRO A 6 17.02 2.33 -1.57
N CYS A 7 16.00 3.01 -1.03
CA CYS A 7 15.97 3.41 0.37
C CYS A 7 16.11 2.16 1.24
N PRO A 8 17.17 2.02 2.05
CA PRO A 8 17.42 0.80 2.81
C PRO A 8 16.31 0.49 3.81
N ILE A 9 15.58 1.52 4.27
CA ILE A 9 14.40 1.36 5.12
C ILE A 9 13.24 0.72 4.35
N LEU A 10 13.04 1.09 3.07
CA LEU A 10 11.99 0.50 2.25
C LEU A 10 12.26 -0.98 1.97
N GLN A 11 13.51 -1.36 1.69
CA GLN A 11 13.88 -2.76 1.49
C GLN A 11 13.56 -3.59 2.74
N ARG A 12 13.93 -3.08 3.91
CA ARG A 12 13.71 -3.77 5.19
C ARG A 12 12.22 -3.92 5.55
N LEU A 13 11.38 -2.99 5.11
CA LEU A 13 9.92 -3.09 5.24
C LEU A 13 9.34 -4.16 4.31
N VAL A 14 9.86 -4.30 3.09
CA VAL A 14 9.46 -5.37 2.16
C VAL A 14 9.82 -6.74 2.73
N ASP A 15 11.02 -6.89 3.29
CA ASP A 15 11.47 -8.16 3.88
C ASP A 15 10.59 -8.56 5.08
N LEU A 16 10.32 -7.62 5.99
CA LEU A 16 9.43 -7.85 7.15
C LEU A 16 8.01 -8.26 6.74
N ARG A 17 7.51 -7.70 5.64
CA ARG A 17 6.19 -8.05 5.09
C ARG A 17 6.18 -9.48 4.54
N GLU A 18 7.19 -9.88 3.78
CA GLU A 18 7.27 -11.25 3.25
C GLU A 18 7.42 -12.30 4.36
N ASP A 19 8.16 -11.98 5.42
CA ASP A 19 8.25 -12.83 6.61
C ASP A 19 6.89 -12.99 7.31
N GLU A 20 6.13 -11.90 7.45
CA GLU A 20 4.78 -11.96 8.04
C GLU A 20 3.81 -12.80 7.19
N ARG A 21 3.84 -12.62 5.86
CA ARG A 21 3.04 -13.38 4.90
C ARG A 21 3.25 -14.89 5.05
N LEU A 22 4.53 -15.30 5.14
CA LEU A 22 4.92 -16.70 5.31
C LEU A 22 4.44 -17.26 6.64
N GLN A 23 4.52 -16.47 7.72
CA GLN A 23 4.07 -16.90 9.06
C GLN A 23 2.54 -17.05 9.16
N ARG A 24 1.78 -16.25 8.41
CA ARG A 24 0.31 -16.28 8.47
C ARG A 24 -0.35 -17.23 7.47
N GLY A 25 0.40 -17.81 6.53
CA GLY A 25 -0.18 -18.63 5.46
C GLY A 25 -1.17 -17.84 4.62
N GLU A 26 -0.78 -16.61 4.25
CA GLU A 26 -1.72 -15.52 4.00
C GLU A 26 -2.61 -15.72 2.74
N PRO A 27 -3.90 -15.30 2.79
CA PRO A 27 -4.87 -15.39 1.69
C PRO A 27 -4.45 -14.67 0.39
N ASP A 28 -5.15 -15.02 -0.69
CA ASP A 28 -4.95 -14.52 -2.05
C ASP A 28 -4.74 -12.99 -2.09
N ARG A 29 -3.58 -12.56 -2.60
CA ARG A 29 -3.18 -11.15 -2.69
C ARG A 29 -4.23 -10.31 -3.40
N GLU A 30 -4.81 -10.87 -4.45
CA GLU A 30 -5.79 -10.19 -5.28
C GLU A 30 -7.08 -9.93 -4.50
N ALA A 31 -7.50 -10.89 -3.67
CA ALA A 31 -8.67 -10.74 -2.81
C ALA A 31 -8.47 -9.68 -1.71
N VAL A 32 -7.28 -9.60 -1.12
CA VAL A 32 -6.96 -8.56 -0.12
C VAL A 32 -6.90 -7.18 -0.78
N PHE A 33 -6.30 -7.08 -1.96
CA PHE A 33 -6.25 -5.84 -2.73
C PHE A 33 -7.66 -5.33 -3.05
N LEU A 34 -8.53 -6.20 -3.57
CA LEU A 34 -9.91 -5.86 -3.92
C LEU A 34 -10.68 -5.31 -2.71
N ARG A 35 -10.61 -5.99 -1.56
CA ARG A 35 -11.26 -5.53 -0.32
C ARG A 35 -10.75 -4.17 0.16
N MET A 36 -9.45 -3.91 0.01
CA MET A 36 -8.87 -2.62 0.39
C MET A 36 -9.26 -1.50 -0.57
N ALA A 37 -9.45 -1.82 -1.86
CA ALA A 37 -9.96 -0.87 -2.86
C ALA A 37 -11.44 -0.54 -2.62
N GLU A 38 -12.25 -1.54 -2.25
CA GLU A 38 -13.64 -1.33 -1.79
C GLU A 38 -13.68 -0.40 -0.57
N LEU A 39 -12.81 -0.63 0.41
CA LEU A 39 -12.70 0.23 1.59
C LEU A 39 -12.28 1.67 1.27
N GLU A 40 -11.43 1.88 0.25
CA GLU A 40 -11.11 3.23 -0.23
C GLU A 40 -12.34 3.91 -0.84
N ALA A 41 -13.11 3.19 -1.65
CA ALA A 41 -14.32 3.71 -2.27
C ALA A 41 -15.36 4.11 -1.21
N GLU A 42 -15.62 3.24 -0.22
CA GLU A 42 -16.51 3.55 0.90
C GLU A 42 -16.03 4.79 1.68
N ALA A 43 -14.72 4.88 1.95
CA ALA A 43 -14.16 6.01 2.67
C ALA A 43 -14.32 7.34 1.92
N LEU A 44 -14.24 7.32 0.58
CA LEU A 44 -14.51 8.48 -0.27
C LEU A 44 -15.99 8.85 -0.27
N GLU A 45 -16.89 7.87 -0.36
CA GLU A 45 -18.34 8.09 -0.34
C GLU A 45 -18.81 8.76 0.96
N VAL A 46 -18.25 8.36 2.10
CA VAL A 46 -18.61 8.95 3.41
C VAL A 46 -17.80 10.22 3.75
N CYS A 47 -17.02 10.75 2.81
CA CYS A 47 -16.16 11.93 3.01
C CYS A 47 -15.21 11.80 4.22
N SER A 48 -14.57 10.63 4.34
CA SER A 48 -13.62 10.35 5.42
C SER A 48 -12.48 11.36 5.46
N GLU A 49 -11.95 11.60 6.67
CA GLU A 49 -10.80 12.49 6.86
C GLU A 49 -9.60 12.07 6.00
N ASN A 50 -8.81 13.07 5.57
CA ASN A 50 -7.64 12.84 4.71
C ASN A 50 -6.62 11.88 5.34
N ARG A 51 -6.51 11.86 6.69
CA ARG A 51 -5.65 10.93 7.42
C ARG A 51 -6.08 9.47 7.21
N THR A 52 -7.38 9.20 7.22
CA THR A 52 -7.95 7.86 7.02
C THR A 52 -7.68 7.39 5.59
N LEU A 53 -7.94 8.23 4.60
CA LEU A 53 -7.66 7.93 3.20
C LEU A 53 -6.18 7.63 2.95
N ARG A 54 -5.27 8.42 3.54
CA ARG A 54 -3.82 8.17 3.46
C ARG A 54 -3.42 6.82 4.05
N ALA A 55 -4.02 6.42 5.17
CA ALA A 55 -3.74 5.13 5.78
C ALA A 55 -4.20 3.96 4.89
N ILE A 56 -5.40 4.06 4.31
CA ILE A 56 -5.95 3.05 3.38
C ILE A 56 -5.04 2.92 2.15
N ARG A 57 -4.64 4.04 1.55
CA ARG A 57 -3.74 4.08 0.39
C ARG A 57 -2.35 3.52 0.69
N ALA A 58 -1.81 3.82 1.87
CA ALA A 58 -0.54 3.24 2.31
C ALA A 58 -0.67 1.72 2.46
N ALA A 59 -1.77 1.23 3.01
CA ALA A 59 -2.03 -0.20 3.12
C ALA A 59 -2.22 -0.87 1.75
N LEU A 60 -2.90 -0.24 0.79
CA LEU A 60 -2.99 -0.71 -0.60
C LEU A 60 -1.61 -0.86 -1.26
N ALA A 61 -0.76 0.16 -1.11
CA ALA A 61 0.61 0.12 -1.63
C ALA A 61 1.48 -0.96 -0.97
N LEU A 62 1.18 -1.32 0.28
CA LEU A 62 1.83 -2.44 0.95
C LEU A 62 1.30 -3.78 0.44
N VAL A 63 0.02 -3.91 0.07
CA VAL A 63 -0.55 -5.17 -0.45
C VAL A 63 -0.08 -5.45 -1.88
N ASP A 64 0.08 -4.42 -2.70
CA ASP A 64 0.68 -4.55 -4.03
C ASP A 64 1.71 -3.45 -4.30
N LEU A 65 2.98 -3.85 -4.33
CA LEU A 65 4.10 -2.93 -4.58
C LEU A 65 4.13 -2.47 -6.04
N ASP A 66 3.46 -3.15 -6.98
CA ASP A 66 3.29 -2.64 -8.35
C ASP A 66 2.37 -1.40 -8.39
N PHE A 67 1.59 -1.18 -7.33
CA PHE A 67 0.85 0.07 -7.11
C PHE A 67 1.77 1.26 -6.79
N LEU A 68 3.04 1.02 -6.43
CA LEU A 68 4.07 2.06 -6.26
C LEU A 68 4.79 2.42 -7.56
N ARG A 69 4.39 1.85 -8.71
CA ARG A 69 4.92 2.30 -10.00
C ARG A 69 4.65 3.81 -10.18
N PRO A 70 5.59 4.58 -10.76
CA PRO A 70 5.53 6.04 -10.79
C PRO A 70 4.22 6.62 -11.36
N ALA A 71 3.56 5.90 -12.27
CA ALA A 71 2.27 6.31 -12.85
C ALA A 71 1.11 6.32 -11.84
N SER A 72 1.15 5.46 -10.82
CA SER A 72 0.09 5.29 -9.82
C SER A 72 0.29 6.23 -8.62
N VAL A 73 1.55 6.47 -8.24
CA VAL A 73 1.91 7.38 -7.14
C VAL A 73 1.60 8.85 -7.47
N ALA A 74 1.68 9.23 -8.75
CA ALA A 74 1.32 10.59 -9.19
C ALA A 74 -0.17 10.96 -8.91
N ARG A 75 -1.07 9.97 -8.84
CA ARG A 75 -2.50 10.19 -8.49
C ARG A 75 -2.76 10.27 -6.99
N LEU A 76 -1.83 9.85 -6.15
CA LEU A 76 -1.99 9.83 -4.70
C LEU A 76 -1.56 11.15 -4.02
N ILE A 77 -0.74 11.93 -4.71
CA ILE A 77 -0.18 13.21 -4.24
C ILE A 77 -0.87 14.42 -4.93
N GLY A 78 -1.71 14.16 -5.95
CA GLY A 78 -2.56 15.15 -6.61
C GLY A 78 -3.89 15.35 -5.91
#